data_AF-A0A7X5SD50-F1
#
_entry.id   AF-A0A7X5SD50-F1
#
_cell.length_a   1.000
_cell.length_b   1.000
_cell.length_c   1.000
_cell.angle_alpha   90.00
_cell.angle_beta   90.00
_cell.angle_gamma   90.00
#
_symmetry.space_group_name_H-M   'P 1'
#
loop_
_entity.id
_entity.type
_entity.pdbx_description
1 polymer ?
#
loop_
_entity_poly.entity_id
_entity_poly.type
_entity_poly.pdbx_seq_one_letter_code
_entity_poly.pdbx_strand_id
1 'polypeptide(L)' 'IQSLLFFRILQGFAGGGMVPISQSILADSFPPEKRGQAFALFGVAVVVAPVVGPTLGGWLSDNVSWHWCFLINGPVGVLA' A
#
# COMPACT_ATOMS: atom_id res chain seq x y z
N ILE A 1 -16.25 -13.40 -13.38
CA ILE A 1 -15.13 -14.19 -12.81
C ILE A 1 -13.84 -13.99 -13.62
N GLN A 2 -13.85 -14.17 -14.95
CA GLN A 2 -12.67 -13.96 -15.79
C GLN A 2 -12.09 -12.53 -15.73
N SER A 3 -12.94 -11.50 -15.72
CA SER A 3 -12.52 -10.10 -15.55
C SER A 3 -11.81 -9.86 -14.21
N LEU A 4 -12.34 -10.43 -13.13
CA LEU A 4 -11.80 -10.30 -11.77
C LEU A 4 -10.40 -10.94 -11.65
N LEU A 5 -10.20 -12.09 -12.28
CA LEU A 5 -8.89 -12.77 -12.33
C LEU A 5 -7.86 -11.93 -13.08
N PHE A 6 -8.24 -11.35 -14.23
CA PHE A 6 -7.37 -10.46 -15.01
C PHE A 6 -6.90 -9.26 -14.18
N PHE A 7 -7.82 -8.57 -13.50
CA PHE A 7 -7.46 -7.42 -12.65
C PHE A 7 -6.59 -7.82 -11.45
N ARG A 8 -6.73 -9.05 -10.92
CA ARG A 8 -5.89 -9.55 -9.83
C ARG A 8 -4.46 -9.85 -10.28
N ILE A 9 -4.30 -10.40 -11.48
CA ILE A 9 -2.98 -10.61 -12.09
C ILE A 9 -2.31 -9.25 -12.33
N LEU A 10 -3.05 -8.28 -12.87
CA LEU A 10 -2.55 -6.94 -13.12
C LEU A 10 -2.13 -6.23 -11.81
N GLN A 11 -2.96 -6.31 -10.77
CA GLN A 11 -2.65 -5.75 -9.46
C GLN A 11 -1.46 -6.45 -8.80
N GLY A 12 -1.36 -7.78 -8.92
CA GLY A 12 -0.21 -8.54 -8.41
C GLY A 12 1.09 -8.18 -9.13
N PHE A 13 1.04 -8.00 -10.44
CA PHE A 13 2.19 -7.58 -11.24
C PHE A 13 2.63 -6.15 -10.91
N ALA A 14 1.69 -5.20 -10.82
CA ALA A 14 1.97 -3.83 -10.44
C ALA A 14 2.45 -3.72 -8.97
N GLY A 15 1.86 -4.52 -8.08
CA GLY A 15 2.14 -4.49 -6.64
C GLY A 15 3.42 -5.20 -6.21
N GLY A 16 3.78 -6.29 -6.87
CA GLY A 16 4.87 -7.17 -6.42
C GLY A 16 6.24 -6.50 -6.39
N GLY A 17 6.49 -5.55 -7.29
CA GLY A 17 7.75 -4.82 -7.36
C GLY A 17 7.82 -3.56 -6.50
N MET A 18 6.69 -3.05 -5.99
CA MET A 18 6.67 -1.74 -5.33
C MET A 18 7.51 -1.71 -4.05
N VAL A 19 7.45 -2.77 -3.25
CA VAL A 19 8.20 -2.86 -1.98
C VAL A 19 9.73 -2.85 -2.19
N PRO A 20 10.32 -3.75 -3.01
CA PRO A 20 11.77 -3.75 -3.20
C PRO A 20 12.27 -2.47 -3.90
N ILE A 21 11.52 -1.92 -4.86
CA ILE A 21 11.88 -0.64 -5.52
C ILE A 21 11.89 0.50 -4.49
N SER A 22 10.88 0.58 -3.62
CA SER A 22 10.82 1.61 -2.57
C SER A 22 12.01 1.49 -1.61
N GLN A 23 12.41 0.25 -1.26
CA GLN A 23 13.57 0.01 -0.41
C GLN A 23 14.90 0.38 -1.10
N SER A 24 15.04 0.08 -2.39
CA SER A 24 16.21 0.49 -3.18
C SER A 24 16.34 2.01 -3.29
N ILE A 25 15.26 2.71 -3.61
CA ILE A 25 15.24 4.18 -3.67
C ILE A 25 15.61 4.79 -2.32
N LEU A 26 15.08 4.23 -1.22
CA LEU A 26 15.38 4.69 0.13
C LEU A 26 16.87 4.49 0.48
N ALA A 27 17.46 3.36 0.07
CA ALA A 27 18.88 3.10 0.27
C ALA A 27 19.76 4.06 -0.55
N ASP A 28 19.38 4.40 -1.78
CA ASP A 28 20.12 5.33 -2.63
C ASP A 28 19.97 6.80 -2.22
N SER A 29 18.78 7.18 -1.71
CA SER A 29 18.48 8.56 -1.34
C SER A 29 19.10 9.01 -0.01
N PHE A 30 19.44 8.06 0.88
CA PHE A 30 19.98 8.35 2.21
C PHE A 30 21.43 7.87 2.38
N PRO A 31 22.31 8.71 2.98
CA PRO A 31 23.68 8.32 3.28
C PRO A 31 23.72 7.16 4.31
N PRO A 32 24.78 6.33 4.30
CA PRO A 32 24.84 5.08 5.06
C PRO A 32 24.51 5.23 6.55
N GLU A 33 24.89 6.35 7.17
CA GLU A 33 24.67 6.59 8.60
C GLU A 33 23.19 6.84 8.93
N LYS A 34 22.39 7.30 7.96
CA LYS A 34 20.96 7.62 8.13
C LYS A 34 20.03 6.54 7.59
N ARG A 35 20.54 5.56 6.83
CA ARG A 35 19.73 4.45 6.29
C ARG A 35 18.98 3.70 7.37
N GLY A 36 19.59 3.48 8.54
CA GLY A 36 18.92 2.82 9.68
C GLY A 36 17.66 3.57 10.14
N GLN A 37 17.69 4.90 10.20
CA GLN A 37 16.53 5.72 10.54
C GLN A 37 15.47 5.71 9.43
N ALA A 38 15.90 5.76 8.17
CA ALA A 38 14.99 5.69 7.02
C ALA A 38 14.25 4.35 6.98
N PHE A 39 14.96 3.23 7.13
CA PHE A 39 14.35 1.90 7.19
C PHE A 39 13.48 1.71 8.43
N ALA A 40 13.82 2.32 9.57
CA ALA A 40 12.97 2.31 10.75
C ALA A 40 11.63 3.01 10.49
N LEU A 41 11.64 4.19 9.85
CA LEU A 41 10.42 4.89 9.48
C LEU A 41 9.57 4.09 8.47
N PHE A 42 10.23 3.48 7.48
CA PHE A 42 9.57 2.57 6.54
C PHE A 42 8.92 1.38 7.27
N GLY A 43 9.62 0.78 8.25
CA GLY A 43 9.09 -0.29 9.08
C GLY A 43 7.87 0.14 9.91
N VAL A 44 7.87 1.35 10.46
CA VAL A 44 6.69 1.92 11.15
C VAL A 44 5.51 2.00 10.20
N ALA A 45 5.69 2.51 8.98
CA ALA A 45 4.61 2.57 7.99
C ALA A 45 4.06 1.18 7.63
N VAL A 46 4.94 0.17 7.48
CA VAL A 46 4.55 -1.22 7.18
C VAL A 46 3.73 -1.85 8.31
N VAL A 47 4.01 -1.50 9.58
CA VAL A 47 3.25 -2.02 10.74
C VAL A 47 1.96 -1.23 10.98
N VAL A 48 1.96 0.07 10.75
CA VAL A 48 0.78 0.93 10.95
C VAL A 48 -0.28 0.66 9.86
N ALA A 49 0.13 0.42 8.62
CA ALA A 49 -0.77 0.15 7.50
C ALA A 49 -1.81 -0.98 7.78
N PRO A 50 -1.44 -2.18 8.27
CA PRO A 50 -2.39 -3.25 8.58
C PRO A 50 -3.20 -3.02 9.86
N VAL A 51 -2.85 -2.05 10.70
CA VAL A 51 -3.70 -1.62 11.81
C VAL A 51 -4.76 -0.67 11.31
N VAL A 52 -4.35 0.35 10.55
CA VAL A 52 -5.21 1.41 10.05
C VAL A 52 -6.17 0.89 8.97
N GLY A 53 -5.71 0.01 8.08
CA GLY A 53 -6.47 -0.49 6.94
C GLY A 53 -7.79 -1.21 7.32
N PRO A 54 -7.76 -2.26 8.15
CA PRO A 54 -8.96 -2.96 8.60
C PRO A 54 -9.89 -2.08 9.44
N THR A 55 -9.33 -1.20 10.28
CA THR A 55 -10.14 -0.29 11.10
C THR A 55 -10.89 0.71 10.21
N LEU A 56 -10.23 1.32 9.23
CA LEU A 56 -10.87 2.19 8.25
C LEU A 56 -11.87 1.43 7.38
N GLY A 57 -11.51 0.23 6.89
CA GLY A 57 -12.40 -0.59 6.06
C GLY A 57 -13.66 -1.04 6.81
N GLY A 58 -13.54 -1.42 8.08
CA GLY A 58 -14.67 -1.74 8.95
C GLY A 58 -15.57 -0.54 9.15
N TRP A 59 -14.99 0.61 9.52
CA TRP A 59 -15.76 1.85 9.69
C TRP A 59 -16.49 2.29 8.41
N LEU A 60 -15.85 2.17 7.24
CA LEU A 60 -16.43 2.48 5.93
C LEU A 60 -17.59 1.55 5.57
N SER A 61 -17.45 0.26 5.91
CA SER A 61 -18.47 -0.75 5.68
C SER A 61 -19.68 -0.55 6.60
N ASP A 62 -19.46 -0.15 7.85
CA ASP A 62 -20.51 0.03 8.86
C ASP A 62 -21.30 1.34 8.67
N ASN A 63 -20.66 2.42 8.21
CA ASN A 63 -21.27 3.75 8.15
C ASN A 63 -21.68 4.20 6.74
N VAL A 64 -21.07 3.67 5.68
CA VAL A 64 -21.29 4.17 4.30
C VAL A 64 -21.78 3.08 3.36
N SER A 65 -20.92 2.13 2.99
CA SER A 65 -21.24 0.97 2.15
C SER A 65 -19.99 0.13 1.91
N TRP A 66 -20.11 -1.20 1.85
CA TRP A 66 -18.98 -2.11 1.58
C TRP A 66 -18.23 -1.80 0.27
N HIS A 67 -18.89 -1.19 -0.72
CA HIS A 67 -18.29 -0.84 -2.01
C HIS A 67 -17.13 0.17 -1.88
N TRP A 68 -17.14 0.98 -0.83
CA TRP A 68 -16.09 1.97 -0.59
C TRP A 68 -14.73 1.34 -0.28
N CYS A 69 -14.69 0.10 0.21
CA CYS A 69 -13.45 -0.66 0.37
C CYS A 69 -12.71 -0.84 -0.97
N PHE A 70 -13.42 -0.79 -2.10
CA PHE A 70 -12.84 -0.86 -3.43
C PHE A 70 -12.64 0.53 -4.03
N LEU A 71 -13.63 1.42 -3.89
CA LEU A 71 -13.59 2.77 -4.47
C LEU A 71 -12.47 3.64 -3.91
N ILE A 72 -12.06 3.45 -2.65
CA ILE A 72 -10.96 4.21 -2.04
C ILE A 72 -9.63 3.99 -2.77
N ASN A 73 -9.45 2.83 -3.41
CA ASN A 73 -8.23 2.54 -4.17
C ASN A 73 -8.16 3.30 -5.50
N GLY A 74 -9.30 3.78 -6.03
CA GLY A 74 -9.35 4.52 -7.30
C GLY A 74 -8.58 5.84 -7.24
N PRO A 75 -8.95 6.79 -6.35
CA PRO A 75 -8.21 8.05 -6.18
C PRO A 75 -6.76 7.84 -5.76
N VAL A 76 -6.50 6.87 -4.88
CA VAL A 76 -5.13 6.54 -4.44
C VAL A 76 -4.28 6.04 -5.61
N GLY A 77 -4.83 5.16 -6.46
CA GLY A 77 -4.13 4.66 -7.64
C GLY A 77 -3.97 5.68 -8.77
N VAL A 78 -4.77 6.75 -8.79
CA VAL A 78 -4.60 7.87 -9.73
C VAL A 78 -3.57 8.89 -9.23
N LEU A 79 -3.42 9.03 -7.92
CA LEU A 79 -2.50 9.98 -7.28
C LEU A 79 -1.10 9.39 -7.01
N ALA A 80 -0.96 8.06 -6.99
CA ALA A 80 0.30 7.33 -6.80
C ALA A 80 1.11 7.22 -8.09
#